data_AF-A0A645GJF4-F1
#
_entry.id   AF-A0A645GJF4-F1
#
_cell.length_a   1.000
_cell.length_b   1.000
_cell.length_c   1.000
_cell.angle_alpha   90.00
_cell.angle_beta   90.00
_cell.angle_gamma   90.00
#
_symmetry.space_group_name_H-M   'P 1'
#
loop_
_entity.id
_entity.type
_entity.pdbx_description
1 polymer ?
#
loop_
_entity_poly.entity_id
_entity_poly.type
_entity_poly.pdbx_seq_one_letter_code
_entity_poly.pdbx_strand_id
1 'polypeptide(L)'
;MDAATELFDRIVDENLLVRRVNITASHVVDESTAQKTDNFEQLNLFTDYENLKKKKEEEEAELMREKKVQKTILEIKKKYGKNAIIKGMNLEEGATTLERNNQIGGHKE
;
A
#
# COMPACT_ATOMS: atom_id res chain seq x y z
N MET A 1 -5.40 -0.52 9.49
CA MET A 1 -6.23 -1.70 9.11
C MET A 1 -7.50 -1.76 9.95
N ASP A 2 -7.48 -1.16 11.13
CA ASP A 2 -8.53 -1.19 12.15
C ASP A 2 -9.93 -0.93 11.61
N ALA A 3 -10.14 0.13 10.82
CA ALA A 3 -11.45 0.42 10.22
C ALA A 3 -11.98 -0.69 9.28
N ALA A 4 -11.09 -1.39 8.57
CA ALA A 4 -11.49 -2.51 7.71
C ALA A 4 -11.83 -3.74 8.54
N THR A 5 -11.08 -4.00 9.62
CA THR A 5 -11.35 -5.09 10.56
C THR A 5 -12.66 -4.87 11.30
N GLU A 6 -12.89 -3.66 11.84
CA GLU A 6 -14.15 -3.30 12.51
C GLU A 6 -15.36 -3.47 11.60
N LEU A 7 -15.23 -3.08 10.33
CA LEU A 7 -16.30 -3.26 9.36
C LEU A 7 -16.56 -4.75 9.11
N PHE A 8 -15.51 -5.54 8.95
CA PHE A 8 -15.61 -6.99 8.75
C PHE A 8 -16.33 -7.66 9.91
N ASP A 9 -15.88 -7.41 11.15
CA ASP A 9 -16.46 -7.96 12.37
C ASP A 9 -17.94 -7.60 12.51
N ARG A 10 -18.33 -6.40 12.07
CA ARG A 10 -19.72 -5.94 12.14
C ARG A 10 -20.65 -6.61 11.12
N ILE A 11 -20.14 -7.04 9.95
CA ILE A 11 -20.98 -7.48 8.83
C ILE A 11 -20.88 -8.98 8.52
N VAL A 12 -19.83 -9.65 8.99
CA VAL A 12 -19.61 -11.06 8.68
C VAL A 12 -20.56 -11.96 9.47
N ASP A 13 -21.04 -13.03 8.85
CA ASP A 13 -21.74 -14.11 9.55
C ASP A 13 -20.69 -15.08 10.13
N GLU A 14 -20.61 -15.14 11.44
CA GLU A 14 -19.65 -15.99 12.18
C GLU A 14 -19.84 -17.49 11.89
N ASN A 15 -21.02 -17.91 11.42
CA ASN A 15 -21.30 -19.31 11.10
C ASN A 15 -20.80 -19.73 9.70
N LEU A 16 -20.35 -18.78 8.87
CA LEU A 16 -19.95 -19.02 7.48
C LEU A 16 -18.45 -18.82 7.27
N LEU A 17 -17.86 -19.66 6.41
CA LEU A 17 -16.45 -19.53 6.04
C LEU A 17 -16.27 -18.49 4.93
N VAL A 18 -15.51 -17.43 5.22
CA VAL A 18 -15.10 -16.45 4.21
C VAL A 18 -13.86 -16.94 3.46
N ARG A 19 -14.02 -17.26 2.18
CA ARG A 19 -12.94 -17.80 1.34
C ARG A 19 -12.11 -16.72 0.61
N ARG A 20 -12.63 -15.50 0.47
CA ARG A 20 -11.97 -14.41 -0.26
C ARG A 20 -12.41 -13.06 0.28
N VAL A 21 -11.45 -12.18 0.53
CA VAL A 21 -11.66 -10.76 0.87
C VAL A 21 -10.95 -9.92 -0.18
N ASN A 22 -11.64 -8.92 -0.74
CA ASN A 22 -11.06 -7.99 -1.71
C ASN A 22 -11.03 -6.59 -1.09
N ILE A 23 -9.88 -5.94 -1.14
CA ILE A 23 -9.73 -4.52 -0.78
C ILE A 23 -9.36 -3.79 -2.06
N THR A 24 -10.16 -2.79 -2.42
CA THR A 24 -9.97 -1.99 -3.64
C THR A 24 -9.84 -0.52 -3.29
N ALA A 25 -8.94 0.18 -3.97
CA ALA A 25 -8.90 1.64 -3.97
C ALA A 25 -9.76 2.15 -5.14
N SER A 26 -10.83 2.87 -4.84
CA SER A 26 -11.68 3.53 -5.85
C SER A 26 -11.23 4.97 -6.06
N HIS A 27 -11.49 5.53 -7.25
CA HIS A 27 -11.17 6.91 -7.61
C HIS A 27 -9.67 7.26 -7.51
N VAL A 28 -8.81 6.33 -7.93
CA VAL A 28 -7.36 6.59 -7.98
C VAL A 28 -7.08 7.68 -9.01
N VAL A 29 -6.29 8.67 -8.60
CA VAL A 29 -5.84 9.78 -9.44
C VAL A 29 -4.33 9.73 -9.60
N ASP A 30 -3.82 10.33 -10.69
CA ASP A 30 -2.38 10.47 -10.88
C ASP A 30 -1.78 11.34 -9.78
N GLU A 31 -0.57 10.99 -9.33
CA GLU A 31 0.14 11.74 -8.29
C GLU A 31 0.33 13.21 -8.65
N SER A 32 0.54 13.52 -9.94
CA SER A 32 0.67 14.89 -10.45
C SER A 32 -0.64 15.68 -10.37
N THR A 33 -1.78 15.00 -10.35
CA THR A 33 -3.13 15.58 -10.29
C THR A 33 -3.74 15.57 -8.90
N ALA A 34 -3.16 14.79 -7.98
CA ALA A 34 -3.53 14.80 -6.58
C ALA A 34 -3.28 16.21 -6.04
N GLN A 35 -4.36 16.94 -5.75
CA GLN A 35 -4.26 18.25 -5.11
C GLN A 35 -3.56 18.04 -3.77
N LYS A 36 -2.40 18.66 -3.58
CA LYS A 36 -1.93 18.95 -2.23
C LYS A 36 -2.93 19.94 -1.69
N THR A 37 -3.90 19.46 -0.90
CA THR A 37 -4.72 20.36 -0.09
C THR A 37 -3.76 21.06 0.85
N ASP A 38 -3.38 22.27 0.50
CA ASP A 38 -2.83 23.23 1.45
C ASP A 38 -3.91 23.42 2.50
N ASN A 39 -3.83 22.61 3.55
CA ASN A 39 -4.70 22.74 4.70
C ASN A 39 -4.27 24.06 5.35
N PHE A 40 -5.07 25.11 5.14
CA PHE A 40 -4.90 26.36 5.87
C PHE A 40 -5.35 26.13 7.30
N GLU A 41 -4.39 25.89 8.18
CA GLU A 41 -4.62 25.67 9.61
C GLU A 41 -4.63 27.03 10.33
N GLN A 42 -5.64 27.28 11.18
CA GLN A 42 -5.60 28.46 12.05
C GLN A 42 -4.53 28.26 13.14
N LEU A 43 -3.61 29.21 13.25
CA LEU A 43 -2.59 29.17 14.29
C LEU A 43 -3.21 29.44 15.68
N ASN A 44 -2.88 28.58 16.64
CA ASN A 44 -3.14 28.70 18.06
C ASN A 44 -1.83 28.95 18.84
N LEU A 45 -1.88 29.76 19.91
CA LEU A 45 -0.75 30.06 20.80
C LEU A 45 -0.28 28.85 21.63
N PHE A 46 -1.13 27.85 21.83
CA PHE A 46 -0.80 26.66 22.64
C PHE A 46 -0.15 25.53 21.84
N THR A 47 0.05 25.73 20.54
CA THR A 47 0.62 24.72 19.64
C THR A 47 2.13 24.94 19.50
N ASP A 48 2.91 23.87 19.67
CA ASP A 48 4.35 23.87 19.40
C ASP A 48 4.61 23.60 17.91
N TYR A 49 4.76 24.68 17.15
CA TYR A 49 5.00 24.61 15.70
C TYR A 49 6.40 24.11 15.34
N GLU A 50 7.39 24.24 16.22
CA GLU A 50 8.73 23.72 15.94
C GLU A 50 8.72 22.19 15.96
N ASN A 51 8.05 21.61 16.95
CA ASN A 51 7.89 20.16 17.03
C ASN A 51 7.00 19.61 15.88
N LEU A 52 5.92 20.30 15.53
CA LEU A 52 5.10 19.91 14.37
C LEU A 52 5.90 19.97 13.06
N LYS A 53 6.74 21.00 12.89
CA LYS A 53 7.58 21.12 11.69
C LYS A 53 8.61 19.98 11.61
N LYS A 54 9.31 19.68 12.70
CA LYS A 54 10.24 18.54 12.75
C LYS A 54 9.55 17.22 12.41
N LYS A 55 8.36 16.99 12.97
CA LYS A 55 7.57 15.78 12.69
C LYS A 55 7.17 15.70 11.20
N LYS A 56 6.70 16.80 10.61
CA LYS A 56 6.38 16.87 9.18
C LYS A 56 7.63 16.58 8.31
N GLU A 57 8.79 17.14 8.67
CA GLU A 57 10.05 16.89 7.96
C GLU A 57 10.51 15.43 8.07
N GLU A 58 10.35 14.80 9.24
CA GLU A 58 10.63 13.38 9.45
C GLU A 58 9.70 12.49 8.62
N GLU A 59 8.39 12.76 8.64
CA GLU A 59 7.38 12.05 7.85
C GLU A 59 7.66 12.18 6.33
N GLU A 60 8.00 13.38 5.85
CA GLU A 60 8.39 13.60 4.45
C GLU A 60 9.66 12.84 4.08
N ALA A 61 10.66 12.81 4.96
CA ALA A 61 11.90 12.08 4.74
C ALA A 61 11.68 10.57 4.66
N GLU A 62 10.82 10.02 5.53
CA GLU A 62 10.42 8.61 5.48
C GLU A 62 9.66 8.28 4.20
N LEU A 63 8.68 9.10 3.82
CA LEU A 63 7.92 8.93 2.58
C LEU A 63 8.81 8.95 1.34
N MET A 64 9.79 9.87 1.30
CA MET A 64 10.76 9.96 0.21
C MET A 64 11.66 8.73 0.12
N ARG A 65 12.10 8.19 1.26
CA ARG A 65 12.86 6.94 1.31
C ARG A 65 12.02 5.77 0.81
N GLU A 66 10.78 5.65 1.29
CA GLU A 66 9.86 4.59 0.87
C GLU A 66 9.61 4.65 -0.65
N LYS A 67 9.32 5.83 -1.18
CA LYS A 67 9.09 6.06 -2.61
C LYS A 67 10.29 5.65 -3.46
N LYS A 68 11.51 5.93 -2.99
CA LYS A 68 12.74 5.51 -3.68
C LYS A 68 12.84 3.99 -3.75
N VAL A 69 12.59 3.30 -2.64
CA VAL A 69 12.60 1.83 -2.59
C VAL A 69 11.55 1.23 -3.53
N GLN A 70 10.32 1.76 -3.52
CA GLN A 70 9.25 1.30 -4.40
C GLN A 70 9.61 1.46 -5.89
N LYS A 71 10.19 2.61 -6.28
CA LYS A 71 10.69 2.83 -7.64
C LYS A 71 11.77 1.83 -8.03
N THR A 72 12.76 1.60 -7.16
CA THR A 72 13.81 0.62 -7.40
C THR A 72 13.25 -0.80 -7.60
N ILE A 73 12.29 -1.21 -6.78
CA ILE A 73 11.62 -2.52 -6.94
C ILE A 73 10.92 -2.61 -8.30
N LEU A 74 10.25 -1.56 -8.74
CA LEU A 74 9.58 -1.52 -10.04
C LEU A 74 10.57 -1.62 -11.20
N GLU A 75 11.69 -0.91 -11.13
CA GLU A 75 12.76 -0.96 -12.15
C GLU A 75 13.35 -2.37 -12.27
N ILE A 76 13.66 -3.01 -11.13
CA ILE A 76 14.16 -4.38 -11.11
C ILE A 76 13.12 -5.34 -11.73
N LYS A 77 11.84 -5.23 -11.36
CA LYS A 77 10.77 -6.07 -11.92
C LYS A 77 10.56 -5.85 -13.42
N LYS A 78 10.70 -4.61 -13.91
CA LYS A 78 10.63 -4.30 -15.34
C LYS A 78 11.78 -4.93 -16.12
N LYS A 79 12.99 -4.92 -15.55
CA LYS A 79 14.20 -5.42 -16.21
C LYS A 79 14.36 -6.94 -16.15
N TYR A 80 14.01 -7.56 -15.02
CA TYR A 80 14.29 -8.97 -14.74
C TYR A 80 13.02 -9.84 -14.58
N GLY A 81 11.84 -9.26 -14.75
CA GLY A 81 10.56 -9.96 -14.67
C GLY A 81 9.91 -9.95 -13.28
N LYS A 82 8.65 -10.41 -13.23
CA LYS A 82 7.80 -10.32 -12.02
C LYS A 82 8.32 -11.12 -10.82
N ASN A 83 9.09 -12.19 -11.08
CA ASN A 83 9.69 -13.05 -10.06
C ASN A 83 11.09 -12.59 -9.60
N ALA A 84 11.62 -11.47 -10.11
CA ALA A 84 12.93 -10.96 -9.72
C ALA A 84 13.02 -10.57 -8.23
N ILE A 85 11.89 -10.16 -7.64
CA ILE A 85 11.76 -9.87 -6.21
C ILE A 85 10.46 -10.49 -5.71
N ILE A 86 10.58 -11.38 -4.74
CA ILE A 86 9.46 -12.05 -4.06
C ILE A 86 9.53 -11.79 -2.56
N LYS A 87 8.36 -11.79 -1.91
CA LYS A 87 8.25 -11.71 -0.44
C LYS A 87 8.37 -13.13 0.14
N GLY A 88 8.85 -13.26 1.38
CA GLY A 88 8.94 -14.56 2.06
C GLY A 88 7.61 -15.31 2.09
N MET A 89 6.50 -14.60 2.34
CA MET A 89 5.13 -15.15 2.30
C MET A 89 4.74 -15.79 0.95
N ASN A 90 5.39 -15.42 -0.16
CA ASN A 90 5.11 -16.01 -1.47
C ASN A 90 5.71 -17.41 -1.63
N LEU A 91 6.53 -17.86 -0.68
CA LEU A 91 7.19 -19.17 -0.66
C LEU A 91 6.55 -20.12 0.36
N GLU A 92 5.55 -19.68 1.11
CA GLU A 92 4.81 -20.54 2.03
C GLU A 92 4.01 -21.61 1.28
N GLU A 93 3.76 -22.72 1.95
CA GLU A 93 2.95 -23.81 1.41
C GLU A 93 1.55 -23.31 1.04
N GLY A 94 1.12 -23.55 -0.20
CA GLY A 94 -0.14 -23.04 -0.74
C GLY A 94 -0.06 -21.64 -1.38
N ALA A 95 1.08 -20.95 -1.32
CA ALA A 95 1.26 -19.69 -2.04
C ALA A 95 1.37 -19.93 -3.57
N THR A 96 0.53 -19.25 -4.35
CA THR A 96 0.47 -19.40 -5.83
C THR A 96 1.14 -18.25 -6.59
N THR A 97 1.80 -17.33 -5.89
CA THR A 97 2.32 -16.09 -6.48
C THR A 97 3.32 -16.36 -7.61
N LEU A 98 4.24 -17.31 -7.43
CA LEU A 98 5.25 -17.67 -8.44
C LEU A 98 4.59 -18.22 -9.72
N GLU A 99 3.68 -19.17 -9.56
CA GLU A 99 2.96 -19.78 -10.69
C GLU A 99 2.11 -18.75 -11.44
N ARG A 100 1.37 -17.91 -10.69
CA ARG A 100 0.54 -16.84 -11.27
C ARG A 100 1.37 -15.83 -12.03
N ASN A 101 2.58 -15.51 -11.58
CA ASN A 101 3.46 -14.57 -12.26
C ASN A 101 3.94 -15.09 -13.63
N ASN A 102 3.98 -16.41 -13.81
CA ASN A 102 4.33 -17.08 -15.06
C ASN A 102 3.11 -17.29 -16.00
N GLN A 103 1.90 -16.96 -15.57
CA GLN A 103 0.71 -17.07 -16.42
C GLN A 103 0.44 -15.77 -17.17
N ILE A 104 0.06 -15.90 -18.44
CA ILE A 104 -0.42 -14.79 -19.28
C ILE A 104 -1.89 -15.08 -19.61
N GLY A 105 -2.80 -14.23 -19.17
CA GLY A 105 -4.24 -14.41 -19.43
C GLY A 105 -4.88 -15.66 -18.81
N GLY A 106 -4.25 -16.26 -17.79
CA GLY A 106 -4.74 -17.49 -17.13
C GLY A 106 -4.21 -18.79 -17.75
N HIS A 107 -3.43 -18.70 -18.82
CA HIS A 107 -2.74 -19.84 -19.41
C HIS A 107 -1.28 -19.85 -18.96
N LYS A 108 -0.73 -21.05 -18.72
CA LYS A 108 0.72 -21.25 -18.61
C LYS A 108 1.28 -21.24 -20.03
N GLU A 109 2.33 -20.45 -20.26
CA GLU A 109 3.26 -20.74 -21.36
C GLU A 109 3.99 -22.06 -21.08
#